data_AF-A0AA43FA45-F1
#
_entry.id   AF-A0AA43FA45-F1
#
_cell.length_a   1.000
_cell.length_b   1.000
_cell.length_c   1.000
_cell.angle_alpha   90.00
_cell.angle_beta   90.00
_cell.angle_gamma   90.00
#
_symmetry.space_group_name_H-M   'P 1'
#
loop_
_entity.id
_entity.type
_entity.pdbx_description
1 polymer ?
#
loop_
_entity_poly.entity_id
_entity_poly.type
_entity_poly.pdbx_seq_one_letter_code
_entity_poly.pdbx_strand_id
1 'polypeptide(L)'
;MRIAVLGWGSLVWDPHGRTGSPLKVRPGSEWSATGPKLPVEFARIAENGRLTLIIVPGYEIVSRTSWILSAESDLEKAALNLADREVIKSPHDRRSRIHGIDSDGARRGPINVSVAAPCRDG
;
A
#
# COMPACT_ATOMS: atom_id res chain seq x y z
N MET A 1 9.95 8.98 -14.69
CA MET A 1 9.98 9.02 -13.21
C MET A 1 10.38 7.65 -12.67
N ARG A 2 11.01 7.56 -11.50
CA ARG A 2 11.19 6.29 -10.77
C ARG A 2 10.13 6.22 -9.67
N ILE A 3 9.35 5.15 -9.65
CA ILE A 3 8.29 4.95 -8.65
C ILE A 3 8.64 3.73 -7.81
N ALA A 4 8.66 3.92 -6.49
CA ALA A 4 8.78 2.84 -5.53
C ALA A 4 7.39 2.45 -5.01
N VAL A 5 7.10 1.15 -4.99
CA VAL A 5 5.95 0.59 -4.29
C VAL A 5 6.41 0.19 -2.90
N LEU A 6 5.81 0.78 -1.87
CA LEU A 6 6.02 0.34 -0.49
C LEU A 6 5.14 -0.88 -0.21
N GLY A 7 5.66 -1.84 0.55
CA GLY A 7 4.96 -3.07 0.83
C GLY A 7 5.34 -3.73 2.14
N TRP A 8 4.39 -4.52 2.64
CA TRP A 8 4.48 -5.36 3.81
C TRP A 8 3.58 -6.59 3.61
N GLY A 9 3.78 -7.63 4.42
CA GLY A 9 2.98 -8.85 4.34
C GLY A 9 2.99 -9.51 2.96
N SER A 10 1.82 -9.93 2.47
CA SER A 10 1.68 -10.70 1.23
C SER A 10 2.18 -10.01 -0.02
N LEU A 11 2.26 -8.67 -0.03
CA LEU A 11 2.81 -7.95 -1.16
C LEU A 11 4.30 -8.26 -1.37
N VAL A 12 5.03 -8.57 -0.29
CA VAL A 12 6.46 -8.86 -0.31
C VAL A 12 6.74 -10.34 -0.61
N TRP A 13 6.09 -11.27 0.11
CA TRP A 13 6.39 -12.71 -0.01
C TRP A 13 5.57 -13.45 -1.09
N ASP A 14 4.48 -12.84 -1.60
CA ASP A 14 3.68 -13.36 -2.71
C ASP A 14 3.38 -12.26 -3.73
N PRO A 15 4.40 -11.63 -4.36
CA PRO A 15 4.18 -10.49 -5.25
C PRO A 15 3.37 -10.85 -6.51
N HIS A 16 3.34 -12.13 -6.88
CA HIS A 16 2.56 -12.63 -8.02
C HIS A 16 1.07 -12.82 -7.70
N GLY A 17 0.73 -12.87 -6.41
CA GLY A 17 -0.64 -12.86 -5.91
C GLY A 17 -1.40 -14.15 -6.23
N ARG A 18 -1.61 -14.99 -5.22
CA ARG A 18 -2.51 -16.17 -5.35
C ARG A 18 -3.98 -15.80 -5.64
N THR A 19 -4.33 -14.52 -5.59
CA THR A 19 -5.71 -14.02 -5.73
C THR A 19 -5.89 -12.87 -6.73
N GLY A 20 -4.81 -12.34 -7.30
CA GLY A 20 -4.84 -11.12 -8.13
C GLY A 20 -3.91 -11.20 -9.35
N SER A 21 -3.70 -10.07 -10.04
CA SER A 21 -2.68 -9.99 -11.08
C SER A 21 -1.28 -9.79 -10.47
N PRO A 22 -0.22 -10.38 -11.04
CA PRO A 22 1.14 -10.13 -10.57
C PRO A 22 1.49 -8.65 -10.56
N LEU A 23 2.12 -8.18 -9.49
CA LEU A 23 2.64 -6.81 -9.44
C LEU A 23 3.72 -6.65 -10.52
N LYS A 24 3.50 -5.76 -11.48
CA LYS A 24 4.50 -5.47 -12.52
C LYS A 24 5.61 -4.59 -11.94
N VAL A 25 6.82 -5.12 -11.88
CA VAL A 25 8.00 -4.45 -11.33
C VAL A 25 9.09 -4.33 -12.40
N ARG A 26 10.05 -3.41 -12.19
CA ARG A 26 11.14 -3.22 -13.12
C ARG A 26 11.94 -4.52 -13.27
N PRO A 27 12.34 -4.92 -14.49
CA PRO A 27 13.15 -6.13 -14.68
C PRO A 27 14.41 -6.11 -13.81
N GLY A 28 14.66 -7.21 -13.08
CA GLY A 28 15.80 -7.36 -12.18
C GLY A 28 15.70 -6.60 -10.85
N SER A 29 14.57 -5.97 -10.52
CA SER A 29 14.38 -5.36 -9.20
C SER A 29 14.01 -6.41 -8.15
N GLU A 30 14.57 -6.27 -6.96
CA GLU A 30 14.23 -7.08 -5.78
C GLU A 30 13.59 -6.22 -4.70
N TRP A 31 12.86 -6.86 -3.79
CA TRP A 31 12.34 -6.20 -2.60
C TRP A 31 13.50 -5.79 -1.69
N SER A 32 13.62 -4.49 -1.42
CA SER A 32 14.58 -3.97 -0.47
C SER A 32 13.92 -3.67 0.87
N ALA A 33 14.45 -4.22 1.95
CA ALA A 33 13.99 -3.96 3.32
C ALA A 33 14.50 -2.63 3.89
N THR A 34 14.86 -1.66 3.04
CA THR A 34 15.47 -0.38 3.43
C THR A 34 14.50 0.81 3.31
N GLY A 35 13.20 0.55 3.24
CA GLY A 35 12.19 1.58 3.09
C GLY A 35 12.02 2.45 4.35
N PRO A 36 11.15 3.47 4.26
CA PRO A 36 10.83 4.32 5.41
C PRO A 36 10.23 3.50 6.56
N LYS A 37 10.38 4.02 7.78
CA LYS A 37 9.66 3.48 8.93
C LYS A 37 8.27 4.12 8.97
N LEU A 38 7.23 3.30 8.98
CA LEU A 38 5.83 3.74 9.03
C LEU A 38 5.09 3.06 10.19
N PRO A 39 4.09 3.72 10.80
CA PRO A 39 3.26 3.14 11.85
C PRO A 39 2.24 2.16 11.27
N VAL A 40 2.72 1.01 10.77
CA VAL A 40 1.90 -0.03 10.16
C VAL A 40 1.42 -0.99 11.25
N GLU A 41 0.11 -1.09 11.44
CA GLU A 41 -0.51 -1.89 12.51
C GLU A 41 -1.79 -2.60 12.02
N PHE A 42 -2.10 -3.72 12.64
CA PHE A 42 -3.32 -4.51 12.48
C PHE A 42 -4.51 -3.84 13.17
N ALA A 43 -4.91 -2.65 12.69
CA ALA A 43 -5.90 -1.81 13.36
C ALA A 43 -7.26 -1.73 12.63
N ARG A 44 -7.47 -2.53 11.57
CA ARG A 44 -8.74 -2.56 10.83
C ARG A 44 -9.27 -3.98 10.66
N ILE A 45 -10.53 -4.20 11.02
CA ILE A 45 -11.26 -5.43 10.67
C ILE A 45 -11.96 -5.19 9.33
N ALA A 46 -11.68 -6.02 8.33
CA ALA A 46 -12.38 -6.01 7.05
C ALA A 46 -13.79 -6.59 7.21
N GLU A 47 -14.70 -6.31 6.26
CA GLU A 47 -16.09 -6.78 6.29
C GLU A 47 -16.23 -8.31 6.40
N ASN A 48 -15.22 -9.05 5.94
CA ASN A 48 -15.14 -10.51 6.06
C ASN A 48 -14.49 -11.01 7.37
N GLY A 49 -14.35 -10.15 8.39
CA GLY A 49 -13.78 -10.46 9.70
C GLY A 49 -12.25 -10.52 9.74
N ARG A 50 -11.56 -10.25 8.63
CA ARG A 50 -10.09 -10.33 8.58
C ARG A 50 -9.41 -9.07 9.13
N LEU A 51 -8.49 -9.26 10.06
CA LEU A 51 -7.61 -8.19 10.53
C LEU A 51 -6.65 -7.75 9.42
N THR A 52 -6.55 -6.45 9.18
CA THR A 52 -5.85 -5.84 8.05
C THR A 52 -4.85 -4.79 8.53
N LEU A 53 -3.66 -4.81 7.94
CA LEU A 53 -2.61 -3.83 8.19
C LEU A 53 -2.95 -2.48 7.55
N ILE A 54 -2.91 -1.42 8.36
CA ILE A 54 -3.10 -0.03 7.93
C ILE A 54 -2.00 0.87 8.51
N ILE A 55 -1.83 2.06 7.95
CA ILE A 55 -1.00 3.11 8.56
C ILE A 55 -1.87 3.83 9.61
N VAL A 56 -1.41 3.87 10.86
CA VAL A 56 -2.08 4.54 11.98
C VAL A 56 -1.29 5.79 12.37
N PRO A 57 -1.72 7.00 11.95
CA PRO A 57 -1.03 8.24 12.30
C PRO A 57 -0.94 8.40 13.82
N GLY A 58 0.25 8.77 14.31
CA GLY A 58 0.48 8.98 15.74
C GLY A 58 0.74 7.71 16.56
N TYR A 59 0.69 6.52 15.96
CA TYR A 59 1.08 5.31 16.65
C TYR A 59 2.61 5.29 16.87
N GLU A 60 3.01 5.03 18.12
CA GLU A 60 4.40 5.18 18.56
C GLU A 60 5.33 4.11 17.97
N ILE A 61 4.78 2.94 17.64
CA ILE A 61 5.53 1.82 17.11
C ILE A 61 5.54 1.90 15.58
N VAL A 62 6.75 2.02 15.03
CA VAL A 62 6.97 2.09 13.57
C VAL A 62 7.75 0.88 13.06
N SER A 63 7.26 0.31 11.97
CA SER A 63 7.87 -0.84 11.29
C SER A 63 8.60 -0.37 10.04
N ARG A 64 9.77 -0.96 9.76
CA ARG A 64 10.51 -0.68 8.53
C ARG A 64 9.77 -1.34 7.36
N THR A 65 9.36 -0.56 6.37
CA THR A 65 8.69 -1.11 5.18
C THR A 65 9.69 -1.64 4.17
N SER A 66 9.26 -2.60 3.36
CA SER A 66 9.99 -2.99 2.16
C SER A 66 9.55 -2.12 0.98
N TRP A 67 10.39 -2.03 -0.04
CA TRP A 67 10.05 -1.36 -1.29
C TRP A 67 10.60 -2.07 -2.52
N ILE A 68 9.96 -1.87 -3.67
CA ILE A 68 10.41 -2.37 -4.97
C ILE A 68 10.16 -1.33 -6.07
N LEU A 69 10.95 -1.36 -7.15
CA LEU A 69 10.76 -0.45 -8.27
C LEU A 69 9.60 -0.91 -9.15
N SER A 70 8.62 -0.02 -9.36
CA SER A 70 7.54 -0.23 -10.32
C SER A 70 8.09 -0.35 -11.75
N ALA A 71 7.42 -1.16 -12.58
CA ALA A 71 7.62 -1.13 -14.02
C ALA A 71 7.07 0.15 -14.67
N GLU A 72 6.11 0.81 -14.00
CA GLU A 72 5.43 2.00 -14.48
C GLU A 72 6.24 3.27 -14.16
N SER A 73 6.13 4.26 -15.04
CA SER A 73 6.76 5.57 -14.89
C SER A 73 5.76 6.71 -14.65
N ASP A 74 4.47 6.37 -14.53
CA ASP A 74 3.35 7.26 -14.20
C ASP A 74 2.71 6.82 -12.88
N LEU A 75 2.40 7.79 -12.00
CA LEU A 75 1.92 7.50 -10.63
C LEU A 75 0.55 6.82 -10.63
N GLU A 76 -0.36 7.21 -11.53
CA GLU A 76 -1.67 6.60 -11.62
C GLU A 76 -1.60 5.19 -12.18
N LYS A 77 -0.77 4.96 -13.22
CA LYS A 77 -0.53 3.60 -13.74
C LYS A 77 0.10 2.69 -12.69
N ALA A 78 1.09 3.18 -11.94
CA ALA A 78 1.70 2.42 -10.84
C ALA A 78 0.66 2.06 -9.76
N ALA A 79 -0.22 3.00 -9.42
CA ALA A 79 -1.27 2.77 -8.45
C ALA A 79 -2.35 1.79 -8.96
N LEU A 80 -2.70 1.82 -10.25
CA LEU A 80 -3.61 0.86 -10.87
C LEU A 80 -3.01 -0.56 -10.88
N ASN A 81 -1.71 -0.69 -11.21
CA ASN A 81 -0.98 -1.95 -11.14
C ASN A 81 -1.00 -2.54 -9.72
N LEU A 82 -0.77 -1.71 -8.68
CA LEU A 82 -0.91 -2.14 -7.30
C LEU A 82 -2.36 -2.50 -6.93
N ALA A 83 -3.33 -1.72 -7.39
CA ALA A 83 -4.75 -1.99 -7.15
C ALA A 83 -5.21 -3.32 -7.77
N ASP A 84 -4.74 -3.64 -8.97
CA ASP A 84 -5.03 -4.92 -9.65
C ASP A 84 -4.41 -6.09 -8.88
N ARG A 85 -3.20 -5.90 -8.33
CA ARG A 85 -2.58 -6.88 -7.43
C ARG A 85 -3.39 -7.09 -6.16
N GLU A 86 -3.92 -6.03 -5.56
CA GLU A 86 -4.76 -6.08 -4.36
C GLU A 86 -6.24 -6.42 -4.64
N VAL A 87 -6.58 -6.75 -5.89
CA VAL A 87 -7.94 -7.16 -6.32
C VAL A 87 -9.00 -6.09 -6.07
N ILE A 88 -8.63 -4.81 -6.17
CA ILE A 88 -9.52 -3.68 -5.95
C ILE A 88 -10.28 -3.37 -7.24
N LYS A 89 -11.57 -3.72 -7.28
CA LYS A 89 -12.39 -3.63 -8.51
C LYS A 89 -12.98 -2.24 -8.74
N SER A 90 -13.53 -1.60 -7.70
CA SER A 90 -14.23 -0.32 -7.81
C SER A 90 -13.24 0.84 -8.04
N PRO A 91 -13.43 1.70 -9.07
CA PRO A 91 -12.61 2.90 -9.27
C PRO A 91 -12.56 3.82 -8.05
N HIS A 92 -13.68 3.93 -7.32
CA HIS A 92 -13.74 4.68 -6.08
C HIS A 92 -12.81 4.07 -5.01
N ASP A 93 -12.89 2.74 -4.82
CA ASP A 93 -12.00 2.04 -3.88
C ASP A 93 -10.52 2.13 -4.29
N ARG A 94 -10.20 2.09 -5.59
CA ARG A 94 -8.82 2.22 -6.08
C ARG A 94 -8.21 3.56 -5.67
N ARG A 95 -8.99 4.64 -5.65
CA ARG A 95 -8.53 5.95 -5.20
C ARG A 95 -8.51 6.10 -3.68
N SER A 96 -9.39 5.41 -2.95
CA SER A 96 -9.47 5.51 -1.49
C SER A 96 -8.54 4.55 -0.73
N ARG A 97 -8.04 3.50 -1.37
CA ARG A 97 -7.21 2.45 -0.72
C ARG A 97 -5.76 2.42 -1.17
N ILE A 98 -5.45 2.94 -2.37
CA ILE A 98 -4.07 3.05 -2.86
C ILE A 98 -3.64 4.51 -2.77
N HIS A 99 -2.58 4.79 -2.02
CA HIS A 99 -2.06 6.15 -1.84
C HIS A 99 -0.69 6.32 -2.48
N GLY A 100 -0.34 7.57 -2.77
CA GLY A 100 0.95 7.92 -3.35
C GLY A 100 1.32 9.35 -3.01
N ILE A 101 2.62 9.62 -3.03
CA ILE A 101 3.19 10.95 -2.89
C ILE A 101 4.37 11.06 -3.85
N ASP A 102 4.50 12.20 -4.54
CA ASP A 102 5.66 12.49 -5.39
C ASP A 102 6.68 13.38 -4.67
N SER A 103 7.76 13.73 -5.38
CA SER A 103 8.84 14.57 -4.84
C SER A 103 8.41 16.01 -4.54
N ASP A 104 7.35 16.49 -5.18
CA ASP A 104 6.81 17.84 -4.98
C ASP A 104 5.78 17.86 -3.84
N GLY A 105 5.52 16.69 -3.24
CA GLY A 105 4.56 16.52 -2.17
C GLY A 105 3.11 16.42 -2.65
N ALA A 106 2.88 16.35 -3.96
CA ALA A 106 1.54 16.12 -4.49
C ALA A 106 1.10 14.68 -4.16
N ARG A 107 -0.17 14.53 -3.79
CA ARG A 107 -0.70 13.30 -3.20
C ARG A 107 -1.75 12.65 -4.08
N ARG A 108 -1.72 11.33 -4.14
CA ARG A 108 -2.78 10.49 -4.69
C ARG A 108 -3.64 9.91 -3.56
N GLY A 109 -4.95 10.09 -3.71
CA GLY A 109 -5.97 9.54 -2.79
C GLY A 109 -6.23 10.45 -1.58
N PRO A 110 -7.40 10.31 -0.94
CA PRO A 110 -7.75 11.13 0.22
C PRO A 110 -6.93 10.75 1.44
N ILE A 111 -6.47 11.73 2.22
CA ILE A 111 -6.06 11.46 3.60
C ILE A 111 -7.34 11.36 4.42
N ASN A 112 -7.80 10.14 4.67
CA ASN A 112 -8.92 9.96 5.56
C ASN A 112 -8.42 9.66 6.98
N VAL A 113 -8.26 10.71 7.78
CA VAL A 113 -7.90 10.59 9.21
C VAL A 113 -8.92 9.78 10.03
N SER A 114 -10.17 9.63 9.56
CA SER A 114 -11.18 8.82 10.25
C SER A 114 -11.09 7.33 9.95
N VAL A 115 -10.49 6.93 8.83
CA VAL A 115 -10.24 5.50 8.50
C VAL A 115 -9.08 4.94 9.33
N ALA A 116 -8.22 5.81 9.85
CA ALA A 116 -7.15 5.47 10.76
C ALA A 116 -7.49 5.65 12.24
N ALA A 117 -8.77 5.90 12.56
CA ALA A 117 -9.22 5.89 13.94
C ALA A 117 -9.07 4.47 14.51
N PRO A 118 -8.47 4.29 15.70
CA PRO A 118 -8.48 3.02 16.39
C PRO A 118 -9.90 2.47 16.47
N CYS A 119 -10.08 1.15 16.42
CA CYS A 119 -11.32 0.53 16.87
C CYS A 119 -11.69 1.15 18.22
N ARG A 120 -12.78 1.92 18.26
CA ARG A 120 -13.31 2.41 19.53
C ARG A 120 -13.85 1.20 20.25
N ASP A 121 -13.31 0.92 21.43
CA ASP A 121 -13.87 -0.09 22.32
C ASP A 121 -15.37 0.23 22.52
N GLY A 122 -16.21 -0.76 22.22
CA GLY A 122 -17.64 -0.71 22.46
C GLY A 122 -17.98 -1.10 23.90
#